data_AF-A0A6A8A9L0-F1
#
_entry.id   AF-A0A6A8A9L0-F1
#
_cell.length_a   1.000
_cell.length_b   1.000
_cell.length_c   1.000
_cell.angle_alpha   90.00
_cell.angle_beta   90.00
_cell.angle_gamma   90.00
#
_symmetry.space_group_name_H-M   'P 1'
#
loop_
_entity.id
_entity.type
_entity.pdbx_description
1 polymer ?
#
loop_
_entity_poly.entity_id
_entity_poly.type
_entity_poly.pdbx_seq_one_letter_code
_entity_poly.pdbx_strand_id
1 'polypeptide(L)'
;MSKSKPAPVKAKPLFYPFDHTPPSAEACLDAVYEAFDHYTIAAPFCRQCFEPEQERVMLLSRDTRRADAKVFDMIYFEHPNCSGGPDTFWHWLPRGLELSFFGDLGSAPFPQQMIRVGLAALPEQELHALRRLFCRIALNWLQNFDYAPLGVQAEMDDAGLPFWHRQSITVDIFVILIMLRTEPSDVLKVFLDSDRNEAWSVVWELFQQGSFFIEKESYYALDDKADEEPMREAVATLHRRTRTEVFQLVDRPFLLKKWMAASESNSYLADDLADLEALYNVYHNSQTDEERAEDERLMRIGFKLDPPPSS
;
A
#
# COMPACT_ATOMS: atom_id res chain seq x y z
N MET A 1 -28.82 41.43 -5.34
CA MET A 1 -28.43 40.08 -4.87
C MET A 1 -26.97 39.87 -5.23
N SER A 2 -26.07 39.96 -4.25
CA SER A 2 -24.64 39.73 -4.46
C SER A 2 -24.43 38.23 -4.63
N LYS A 3 -23.99 37.79 -5.82
CA LYS A 3 -23.56 36.41 -6.05
C LYS A 3 -22.27 36.22 -5.25
N SER A 4 -22.34 35.49 -4.14
CA SER A 4 -21.14 35.06 -3.42
C SER A 4 -20.25 34.30 -4.41
N LYS A 5 -19.02 34.78 -4.63
CA LYS A 5 -18.01 34.01 -5.34
C LYS A 5 -17.89 32.65 -4.64
N PRO A 6 -17.94 31.53 -5.37
CA PRO A 6 -17.65 30.23 -4.78
C PRO A 6 -16.26 30.30 -4.16
N ALA A 7 -16.13 29.77 -2.94
CA ALA A 7 -14.85 29.70 -2.26
C ALA A 7 -13.85 28.94 -3.16
N PRO A 8 -12.57 29.35 -3.22
CA PRO A 8 -11.58 28.62 -3.98
C PRO A 8 -11.55 27.17 -3.46
N VAL A 9 -11.77 26.21 -4.37
CA VAL A 9 -11.61 24.80 -4.08
C VAL A 9 -10.14 24.61 -3.67
N LYS A 10 -9.89 24.30 -2.40
CA LYS A 10 -8.54 23.99 -1.94
C LYS A 10 -8.08 22.72 -2.66
N ALA A 11 -6.91 22.79 -3.27
CA ALA A 11 -6.27 21.62 -3.86
C ALA A 11 -6.10 20.55 -2.77
N LYS A 12 -6.34 19.28 -3.11
CA LYS A 12 -6.12 18.18 -2.19
C LYS A 12 -4.63 18.12 -1.84
N PRO A 13 -4.27 17.82 -0.58
CA PRO A 13 -2.88 17.59 -0.22
C PRO A 13 -2.38 16.34 -0.96
N LEU A 14 -1.09 16.36 -1.30
CA LEU A 14 -0.45 15.23 -1.96
C LEU A 14 -0.28 14.05 -1.00
N PHE A 15 0.11 14.34 0.25
CA PHE A 15 0.30 13.37 1.32
C PHE A 15 -0.46 13.76 2.59
N TYR A 16 -0.73 12.76 3.41
CA TYR A 16 -1.35 12.89 4.72
C TYR A 16 -0.41 12.35 5.79
N PRO A 17 -0.38 12.95 6.99
CA PRO A 17 0.48 12.44 8.06
C PRO A 17 0.04 11.03 8.49
N PHE A 18 0.99 10.28 9.06
CA PHE A 18 0.69 9.01 9.72
C PHE A 18 -0.23 9.24 10.92
N ASP A 19 -1.31 8.45 11.05
CA ASP A 19 -2.20 8.53 12.21
C ASP A 19 -1.64 7.68 13.35
N HIS A 20 -1.13 8.32 14.40
CA HIS A 20 -0.60 7.65 15.58
C HIS A 20 -1.68 7.18 16.56
N THR A 21 -2.93 7.61 16.37
CA THR A 21 -4.05 7.30 17.26
C THR A 21 -5.28 6.84 16.48
N PRO A 22 -5.15 5.86 15.56
CA PRO A 22 -6.30 5.39 14.81
C PRO A 22 -7.31 4.71 15.74
N PRO A 23 -8.59 4.58 15.36
CA PRO A 23 -9.59 3.81 16.11
C PRO A 23 -9.19 2.34 16.35
N SER A 24 -10.02 1.56 17.06
CA SER A 24 -9.80 0.11 17.16
C SER A 24 -9.83 -0.53 15.77
N ALA A 25 -9.21 -1.69 15.63
CA ALA A 25 -9.15 -2.36 14.34
C ALA A 25 -10.53 -2.79 13.83
N GLU A 26 -11.45 -3.20 14.70
CA GLU A 26 -12.84 -3.50 14.33
C GLU A 26 -13.52 -2.24 13.78
N ALA A 27 -13.35 -1.10 14.44
CA ALA A 27 -13.92 0.17 13.98
C ALA A 27 -13.30 0.63 12.65
N CYS A 28 -12.00 0.41 12.46
CA CYS A 28 -11.34 0.68 11.18
C CYS A 28 -11.86 -0.22 10.06
N LEU A 29 -12.02 -1.52 10.32
CA LEU A 29 -12.54 -2.48 9.35
C LEU A 29 -14.00 -2.16 9.00
N ASP A 30 -14.83 -1.83 9.99
CA ASP A 30 -16.20 -1.41 9.78
C ASP A 30 -16.29 -0.18 8.88
N ALA A 31 -15.43 0.83 9.11
CA ALA A 31 -15.37 2.02 8.28
C ALA A 31 -14.91 1.72 6.83
N VAL A 32 -14.03 0.73 6.63
CA VAL A 32 -13.64 0.29 5.28
C VAL A 32 -14.82 -0.37 4.57
N TYR A 33 -15.55 -1.26 5.24
CA TYR A 33 -16.76 -1.84 4.65
C TYR A 33 -17.80 -0.78 4.30
N GLU A 34 -18.04 0.19 5.18
CA GLU A 34 -18.98 1.28 4.95
C GLU A 34 -18.57 2.14 3.74
N ALA A 35 -17.27 2.48 3.61
CA ALA A 35 -16.78 3.29 2.50
C ALA A 35 -16.96 2.58 1.13
N PHE A 36 -16.87 1.25 1.09
CA PHE A 36 -16.91 0.47 -0.15
C PHE A 36 -18.29 -0.16 -0.45
N ASP A 37 -19.30 0.00 0.40
CA ASP A 37 -20.63 -0.63 0.26
C ASP A 37 -21.37 -0.23 -1.03
N HIS A 38 -21.00 0.90 -1.62
CA HIS A 38 -21.63 1.42 -2.83
C HIS A 38 -21.13 0.73 -4.12
N TYR A 39 -20.03 -0.01 -4.09
CA TYR A 39 -19.51 -0.74 -5.24
C TYR A 39 -20.31 -2.01 -5.51
N THR A 40 -20.51 -2.33 -6.80
CA THR A 40 -21.33 -3.46 -7.23
C THR A 40 -20.57 -4.39 -8.17
N ILE A 41 -20.95 -5.67 -8.17
CA ILE A 41 -20.44 -6.65 -9.13
C ILE A 41 -21.17 -6.46 -10.46
N ALA A 42 -20.44 -6.28 -11.55
CA ALA A 42 -21.01 -6.05 -12.87
C ALA A 42 -20.73 -7.22 -13.83
N ALA A 43 -21.71 -7.52 -14.69
CA ALA A 43 -21.63 -8.57 -15.71
C ALA A 43 -21.64 -7.94 -17.13
N PRO A 44 -21.20 -8.64 -18.19
CA PRO A 44 -20.68 -10.01 -18.19
C PRO A 44 -19.18 -10.11 -17.88
N PHE A 45 -18.78 -11.23 -17.29
CA PHE A 45 -17.36 -11.59 -17.16
C PHE A 45 -16.81 -12.17 -18.48
N CYS A 46 -15.49 -12.07 -18.65
CA CYS A 46 -14.77 -12.62 -19.80
C CYS A 46 -14.84 -14.15 -19.79
N ARG A 47 -15.31 -14.73 -20.91
CA ARG A 47 -15.49 -16.19 -21.06
C ARG A 47 -14.19 -16.97 -21.28
N GLN A 48 -13.08 -16.28 -21.50
CA GLN A 48 -11.75 -16.92 -21.55
C GLN A 48 -11.14 -17.07 -20.15
N CYS A 49 -11.51 -16.19 -19.22
CA CYS A 49 -10.94 -16.14 -17.87
C CYS A 49 -11.88 -16.78 -16.83
N PHE A 50 -13.20 -16.69 -17.03
CA PHE A 50 -14.20 -17.12 -16.06
C PHE A 50 -15.25 -18.04 -16.66
N GLU A 51 -15.54 -19.12 -15.93
CA GLU A 51 -16.67 -19.99 -16.17
C GLU A 51 -17.98 -19.29 -15.77
N PRO A 52 -19.10 -19.52 -16.50
CA PRO A 52 -20.40 -18.94 -16.14
C PRO A 52 -20.85 -19.22 -14.70
N GLU A 53 -20.44 -20.35 -14.13
CA GLU A 53 -20.74 -20.71 -12.75
C GLU A 53 -19.99 -19.83 -11.75
N GLN A 54 -18.74 -19.46 -12.01
CA GLN A 54 -17.97 -18.58 -11.12
C GLN A 54 -18.60 -17.19 -11.04
N GLU A 55 -18.95 -16.62 -12.21
CA GLU A 55 -19.68 -15.35 -12.29
C GLU A 55 -21.02 -15.44 -11.54
N ARG A 56 -21.78 -16.53 -11.74
CA ARG A 56 -23.07 -16.74 -11.06
C ARG A 56 -22.91 -16.79 -9.54
N VAL A 57 -21.90 -17.48 -9.03
CA VAL A 57 -21.63 -17.58 -7.59
C VAL A 57 -21.30 -16.20 -7.01
N MET A 58 -20.44 -15.42 -7.67
CA MET A 58 -20.11 -14.06 -7.24
C MET A 58 -21.34 -13.15 -7.22
N LEU A 59 -22.12 -13.12 -8.31
CA LEU A 59 -23.34 -12.29 -8.42
C LEU A 59 -24.41 -12.64 -7.36
N LEU A 60 -24.42 -13.88 -6.87
CA LEU A 60 -25.36 -14.34 -5.85
C LEU A 60 -24.85 -14.15 -4.41
N SER A 61 -23.57 -13.83 -4.22
CA SER A 61 -22.99 -13.64 -2.90
C SER A 61 -23.35 -12.26 -2.34
N ARG A 62 -24.49 -12.19 -1.62
CA ARG A 62 -25.04 -10.93 -1.08
C ARG A 62 -24.36 -10.43 0.19
N ASP A 63 -23.63 -11.28 0.91
CA ASP A 63 -22.97 -10.93 2.17
C ASP A 63 -21.45 -10.97 1.98
N THR A 64 -20.90 -9.82 1.59
CA THR A 64 -19.47 -9.65 1.31
C THR A 64 -18.61 -10.00 2.54
N ARG A 65 -19.08 -9.72 3.76
CA ARG A 65 -18.34 -10.01 5.00
C ARG A 65 -18.22 -11.50 5.32
N ARG A 66 -19.10 -12.34 4.77
CA ARG A 66 -19.11 -13.78 5.04
C ARG A 66 -18.66 -14.63 3.85
N ALA A 67 -18.33 -13.99 2.73
CA ALA A 67 -17.85 -14.70 1.56
C ALA A 67 -16.52 -15.42 1.85
N ASP A 68 -16.39 -16.62 1.33
CA ASP A 68 -15.14 -17.37 1.27
C ASP A 68 -14.22 -16.76 0.20
N ALA A 69 -12.91 -16.79 0.41
CA ALA A 69 -11.93 -16.30 -0.57
C ALA A 69 -12.15 -16.90 -1.96
N LYS A 70 -12.45 -18.21 -2.04
CA LYS A 70 -12.66 -18.95 -3.30
C LYS A 70 -13.80 -18.43 -4.16
N VAL A 71 -14.67 -17.60 -3.58
CA VAL A 71 -15.75 -16.94 -4.32
C VAL A 71 -15.19 -15.88 -5.25
N PHE A 72 -14.15 -15.15 -4.83
CA PHE A 72 -13.75 -13.91 -5.49
C PHE A 72 -12.24 -13.77 -5.71
N ASP A 73 -11.39 -14.57 -5.09
CA ASP A 73 -9.92 -14.48 -5.15
C ASP A 73 -9.37 -14.39 -6.58
N MET A 74 -9.95 -15.18 -7.50
CA MET A 74 -9.57 -15.22 -8.92
C MET A 74 -9.65 -13.86 -9.61
N ILE A 75 -10.49 -12.93 -9.16
CA ILE A 75 -10.55 -11.61 -9.79
C ILE A 75 -9.20 -10.89 -9.67
N TYR A 76 -8.46 -11.09 -8.58
CA TYR A 76 -7.17 -10.42 -8.37
C TYR A 76 -6.04 -10.98 -9.23
N PHE A 77 -6.22 -12.16 -9.84
CA PHE A 77 -5.22 -12.74 -10.74
C PHE A 77 -5.47 -12.38 -12.21
N GLU A 78 -6.59 -11.71 -12.50
CA GLU A 78 -7.04 -11.37 -13.85
C GLU A 78 -7.08 -9.85 -14.07
N HIS A 79 -7.14 -9.45 -15.34
CA HIS A 79 -7.30 -8.04 -15.70
C HIS A 79 -8.68 -7.52 -15.23
N PRO A 80 -8.83 -6.29 -14.71
CA PRO A 80 -10.09 -5.81 -14.18
C PRO A 80 -11.29 -5.89 -15.12
N ASN A 81 -11.07 -5.53 -16.39
CA ASN A 81 -12.05 -5.68 -17.46
C ASN A 81 -12.50 -7.15 -17.75
N CYS A 82 -11.79 -8.16 -17.27
CA CYS A 82 -12.20 -9.56 -17.40
C CYS A 82 -13.21 -10.00 -16.33
N SER A 83 -13.28 -9.30 -15.20
CA SER A 83 -14.09 -9.66 -14.03
C SER A 83 -15.10 -8.56 -13.68
N GLY A 84 -15.73 -7.98 -14.70
CA GLY A 84 -16.80 -6.99 -14.48
C GLY A 84 -16.30 -5.57 -14.23
N GLY A 85 -15.02 -5.29 -14.47
CA GLY A 85 -14.44 -3.95 -14.34
C GLY A 85 -14.03 -3.59 -12.91
N PRO A 86 -13.52 -2.35 -12.71
CA PRO A 86 -12.96 -1.89 -11.43
C PRO A 86 -13.94 -2.03 -10.25
N ASP A 87 -15.22 -1.68 -10.42
CA ASP A 87 -16.24 -1.77 -9.36
C ASP A 87 -16.33 -3.17 -8.73
N THR A 88 -16.17 -4.23 -9.53
CA THR A 88 -16.19 -5.59 -8.99
C THR A 88 -14.98 -5.87 -8.10
N PHE A 89 -13.81 -5.30 -8.42
CA PHE A 89 -12.62 -5.40 -7.55
C PHE A 89 -12.84 -4.65 -6.25
N TRP A 90 -13.38 -3.44 -6.36
CA TRP A 90 -13.63 -2.57 -5.22
C TRP A 90 -14.68 -3.14 -4.27
N HIS A 91 -15.71 -3.77 -4.81
CA HIS A 91 -16.72 -4.49 -4.04
C HIS A 91 -16.10 -5.55 -3.13
N TRP A 92 -15.12 -6.32 -3.64
CA TRP A 92 -14.48 -7.40 -2.90
C TRP A 92 -13.26 -6.97 -2.07
N LEU A 93 -12.71 -5.77 -2.31
CA LEU A 93 -11.48 -5.31 -1.64
C LEU A 93 -11.55 -5.35 -0.11
N PRO A 94 -12.61 -4.87 0.57
CA PRO A 94 -12.69 -4.96 2.03
C PRO A 94 -12.57 -6.40 2.55
N ARG A 95 -13.23 -7.36 1.88
CA ARG A 95 -13.18 -8.76 2.26
C ARG A 95 -11.86 -9.42 1.89
N GLY A 96 -11.26 -9.03 0.77
CA GLY A 96 -9.91 -9.43 0.40
C GLY A 96 -8.88 -8.99 1.43
N LEU A 97 -8.89 -7.71 1.78
CA LEU A 97 -8.09 -7.13 2.86
C LEU A 97 -8.30 -7.86 4.18
N GLU A 98 -9.57 -8.08 4.54
CA GLU A 98 -9.93 -8.86 5.71
C GLU A 98 -9.29 -10.25 5.59
N LEU A 99 -9.54 -11.05 4.57
CA LEU A 99 -9.00 -12.40 4.55
C LEU A 99 -7.46 -12.47 4.43
N SER A 100 -6.80 -11.52 3.77
CA SER A 100 -5.34 -11.51 3.57
C SER A 100 -4.54 -11.09 4.79
N PHE A 101 -5.05 -10.15 5.59
CA PHE A 101 -4.42 -9.80 6.85
C PHE A 101 -5.09 -10.48 8.06
N PHE A 102 -6.32 -11.00 7.91
CA PHE A 102 -7.22 -11.40 9.01
C PHE A 102 -7.62 -12.88 8.98
N GLY A 103 -7.35 -13.63 7.91
CA GLY A 103 -7.81 -15.01 7.72
C GLY A 103 -6.79 -15.96 7.07
N ASP A 104 -7.25 -17.15 6.70
CA ASP A 104 -6.44 -18.25 6.14
C ASP A 104 -6.31 -18.15 4.60
N LEU A 105 -6.14 -16.94 4.09
CA LEU A 105 -5.92 -16.73 2.65
C LEU A 105 -4.44 -17.01 2.37
N GLY A 106 -4.12 -18.30 2.37
CA GLY A 106 -2.78 -18.83 2.15
C GLY A 106 -2.06 -18.08 1.04
N SER A 107 -1.01 -17.35 1.43
CA SER A 107 0.03 -16.77 0.57
C SER A 107 -0.43 -16.10 -0.74
N ALA A 108 -1.61 -15.49 -0.81
CA ALA A 108 -1.94 -14.70 -1.99
C ALA A 108 -1.11 -13.41 -1.97
N PRO A 109 -0.54 -12.95 -3.11
CA PRO A 109 0.22 -11.71 -3.21
C PRO A 109 -0.69 -10.46 -3.14
N PHE A 110 -1.65 -10.46 -2.22
CA PHE A 110 -2.73 -9.49 -2.14
C PHE A 110 -2.25 -8.05 -1.98
N PRO A 111 -1.18 -7.75 -1.21
CA PRO A 111 -0.58 -6.41 -1.18
C PRO A 111 -0.07 -5.94 -2.55
N GLN A 112 0.56 -6.82 -3.33
CA GLN A 112 0.94 -6.51 -4.72
C GLN A 112 -0.30 -6.32 -5.60
N GLN A 113 -1.33 -7.15 -5.41
CA GLN A 113 -2.61 -6.96 -6.08
C GLN A 113 -3.30 -5.65 -5.68
N MET A 114 -3.12 -5.16 -4.45
CA MET A 114 -3.61 -3.85 -4.02
C MET A 114 -2.86 -2.69 -4.70
N ILE A 115 -1.60 -2.88 -5.10
CA ILE A 115 -0.91 -1.88 -5.94
C ILE A 115 -1.59 -1.82 -7.32
N ARG A 116 -1.96 -2.98 -7.88
CA ARG A 116 -2.73 -3.07 -9.15
C ARG A 116 -4.06 -2.36 -9.08
N VAL A 117 -4.64 -2.14 -7.90
CA VAL A 117 -5.93 -1.45 -7.85
C VAL A 117 -5.81 0.06 -8.03
N GLY A 118 -4.61 0.65 -8.13
CA GLY A 118 -4.50 2.10 -8.33
C GLY A 118 -5.07 2.88 -7.13
N LEU A 119 -4.90 2.33 -5.91
CA LEU A 119 -5.41 2.87 -4.64
C LEU A 119 -5.27 4.39 -4.55
N ALA A 120 -4.14 4.93 -4.98
CA ALA A 120 -3.82 6.35 -4.89
C ALA A 120 -4.83 7.28 -5.61
N ALA A 121 -5.60 6.76 -6.58
CA ALA A 121 -6.64 7.49 -7.30
C ALA A 121 -8.07 7.22 -6.79
N LEU A 122 -8.25 6.40 -5.74
CA LEU A 122 -9.56 6.21 -5.12
C LEU A 122 -10.12 7.56 -4.59
N PRO A 123 -11.45 7.66 -4.43
CA PRO A 123 -12.02 8.82 -3.77
C PRO A 123 -11.55 8.94 -2.31
N GLU A 124 -11.71 10.13 -1.74
CA GLU A 124 -11.07 10.46 -0.46
C GLU A 124 -11.66 9.66 0.71
N GLN A 125 -12.93 9.26 0.63
CA GLN A 125 -13.59 8.51 1.70
C GLN A 125 -12.96 7.12 1.88
N GLU A 126 -12.75 6.42 0.78
CA GLU A 126 -12.15 5.10 0.67
C GLU A 126 -10.68 5.16 1.08
N LEU A 127 -9.93 6.13 0.52
CA LEU A 127 -8.53 6.36 0.89
C LEU A 127 -8.35 6.63 2.38
N HIS A 128 -9.21 7.47 2.96
CA HIS A 128 -9.14 7.80 4.37
C HIS A 128 -9.47 6.60 5.27
N ALA A 129 -10.49 5.80 4.91
CA ALA A 129 -10.83 4.58 5.65
C ALA A 129 -9.69 3.56 5.62
N LEU A 130 -9.12 3.30 4.43
CA LEU A 130 -7.97 2.41 4.27
C LEU A 130 -6.74 2.95 5.01
N ARG A 131 -6.43 4.24 4.92
CA ARG A 131 -5.27 4.83 5.60
C ARG A 131 -5.34 4.64 7.11
N ARG A 132 -6.51 4.84 7.71
CA ARG A 132 -6.72 4.58 9.15
C ARG A 132 -6.52 3.11 9.50
N LEU A 133 -7.07 2.20 8.69
CA LEU A 133 -6.89 0.76 8.89
C LEU A 133 -5.41 0.38 8.84
N PHE A 134 -4.67 0.84 7.83
CA PHE A 134 -3.26 0.50 7.68
C PHE A 134 -2.35 1.17 8.71
N CYS A 135 -2.67 2.39 9.20
CA CYS A 135 -1.97 2.96 10.34
C CYS A 135 -2.17 2.10 11.61
N ARG A 136 -3.40 1.60 11.83
CA ARG A 136 -3.70 0.68 12.93
C ARG A 136 -2.93 -0.66 12.78
N ILE A 137 -2.93 -1.25 11.59
CA ILE A 137 -2.19 -2.49 11.30
C ILE A 137 -0.70 -2.28 11.58
N ALA A 138 -0.10 -1.18 11.08
CA ALA A 138 1.31 -0.88 11.30
C ALA A 138 1.65 -0.75 12.80
N LEU A 139 0.85 -0.01 13.56
CA LEU A 139 1.07 0.15 15.01
C LEU A 139 1.00 -1.18 15.75
N ASN A 140 0.01 -2.03 15.44
CA ASN A 140 -0.14 -3.33 16.10
C ASN A 140 1.02 -4.27 15.72
N TRP A 141 1.38 -4.30 14.44
CA TRP A 141 2.49 -5.11 13.91
C TRP A 141 3.83 -4.76 14.57
N LEU A 142 4.18 -3.47 14.61
CA LEU A 142 5.46 -3.03 15.18
C LEU A 142 5.55 -3.23 16.71
N GLN A 143 4.41 -3.12 17.41
CA GLN A 143 4.37 -3.30 18.87
C GLN A 143 4.48 -4.78 19.26
N ASN A 144 3.67 -5.64 18.65
CA ASN A 144 3.42 -6.98 19.17
C ASN A 144 3.73 -8.13 18.19
N PHE A 145 4.24 -7.84 16.98
CA PHE A 145 4.20 -8.78 15.84
C PHE A 145 2.80 -9.34 15.59
N ASP A 146 1.82 -8.54 15.97
CA ASP A 146 0.43 -8.90 15.97
C ASP A 146 -0.17 -7.98 14.93
N TYR A 147 -0.37 -8.48 13.72
CA TYR A 147 -1.06 -7.74 12.65
C TYR A 147 -2.57 -7.59 12.94
N ALA A 148 -2.93 -7.81 14.20
CA ALA A 148 -4.18 -8.30 14.68
C ALA A 148 -5.13 -7.20 15.18
N PRO A 149 -6.45 -7.46 15.24
CA PRO A 149 -7.09 -8.28 16.28
C PRO A 149 -7.14 -9.79 15.94
N LEU A 150 -6.42 -10.13 14.89
CA LEU A 150 -6.36 -11.23 13.95
C LEU A 150 -5.39 -12.33 14.37
N GLY A 151 -5.83 -13.13 15.34
CA GLY A 151 -5.10 -14.28 15.91
C GLY A 151 -4.81 -15.43 14.93
N VAL A 152 -4.14 -15.15 13.82
CA VAL A 152 -3.39 -16.14 13.07
C VAL A 152 -1.97 -16.08 13.62
N GLN A 153 -1.60 -17.05 14.46
CA GLN A 153 -0.18 -17.30 14.67
C GLN A 153 0.35 -17.72 13.30
N ALA A 154 1.26 -16.93 12.72
CA ALA A 154 1.98 -17.36 11.52
C ALA A 154 2.44 -18.80 11.73
N GLU A 155 2.00 -19.73 10.86
CA GLU A 155 2.42 -21.12 10.94
C GLU A 155 3.95 -21.13 10.90
N MET A 156 4.53 -21.57 12.00
CA MET A 156 5.96 -21.83 12.06
C MET A 156 6.24 -23.01 11.16
N ASP A 157 7.28 -22.92 10.31
CA ASP A 157 7.75 -24.09 9.59
C ASP A 157 8.21 -25.19 10.57
N ASP A 158 8.49 -26.40 10.06
CA ASP A 158 8.99 -27.53 10.86
C ASP A 158 10.29 -27.24 11.63
N ALA A 159 10.95 -26.09 11.36
CA ALA A 159 12.14 -25.60 12.06
C ALA A 159 11.85 -24.51 13.10
N GLY A 160 10.60 -24.09 13.29
CA GLY A 160 10.22 -23.03 14.22
C GLY A 160 10.55 -21.62 13.73
N LEU A 161 10.85 -21.42 12.44
CA LEU A 161 11.35 -20.16 11.90
C LEU A 161 10.31 -19.48 10.99
N PRO A 162 9.84 -18.26 11.33
CA PRO A 162 9.04 -17.44 10.42
C PRO A 162 9.97 -16.62 9.52
N PHE A 163 10.79 -17.27 8.68
CA PHE A 163 11.92 -16.55 8.05
C PHE A 163 11.53 -15.70 6.83
N TRP A 164 10.41 -15.99 6.15
CA TRP A 164 10.05 -15.30 4.90
C TRP A 164 8.73 -14.51 4.92
N HIS A 165 7.92 -14.61 5.97
CA HIS A 165 6.64 -13.89 6.02
C HIS A 165 6.72 -12.51 6.69
N ARG A 166 7.55 -12.34 7.74
CA ARG A 166 7.51 -11.11 8.55
C ARG A 166 8.10 -9.89 7.83
N GLN A 167 9.24 -10.08 7.18
CA GLN A 167 9.89 -9.00 6.42
C GLN A 167 9.00 -8.55 5.26
N SER A 168 8.43 -9.50 4.50
CA SER A 168 7.50 -9.22 3.42
C SER A 168 6.24 -8.48 3.90
N ILE A 169 5.62 -8.92 4.99
CA ILE A 169 4.46 -8.21 5.59
C ILE A 169 4.82 -6.77 5.97
N THR A 170 6.01 -6.57 6.52
CA THR A 170 6.47 -5.23 6.93
C THR A 170 6.63 -4.30 5.72
N VAL A 171 7.21 -4.82 4.63
CA VAL A 171 7.36 -4.10 3.36
C VAL A 171 5.98 -3.83 2.73
N ASP A 172 5.08 -4.80 2.75
CA ASP A 172 3.71 -4.67 2.22
C ASP A 172 2.91 -3.57 2.95
N ILE A 173 2.94 -3.56 4.29
CA ILE A 173 2.31 -2.51 5.09
C ILE A 173 2.89 -1.14 4.72
N PHE A 174 4.21 -1.03 4.59
CA PHE A 174 4.86 0.20 4.19
C PHE A 174 4.39 0.65 2.81
N VAL A 175 4.48 -0.22 1.80
CA VAL A 175 4.08 0.07 0.41
C VAL A 175 2.62 0.53 0.33
N ILE A 176 1.71 -0.15 1.02
CA ILE A 176 0.30 0.21 1.02
C ILE A 176 0.09 1.59 1.66
N LEU A 177 0.75 1.88 2.79
CA LEU A 177 0.69 3.22 3.40
C LEU A 177 1.18 4.31 2.45
N ILE A 178 2.26 4.06 1.69
CA ILE A 178 2.76 4.98 0.67
C ILE A 178 1.74 5.17 -0.46
N MET A 179 1.14 4.09 -0.98
CA MET A 179 0.09 4.13 -2.02
C MET A 179 -1.20 4.81 -1.54
N LEU A 180 -1.51 4.73 -0.25
CA LEU A 180 -2.60 5.48 0.41
C LEU A 180 -2.26 6.94 0.68
N ARG A 181 -1.12 7.40 0.15
CA ARG A 181 -0.59 8.76 0.26
C ARG A 181 -0.33 9.16 1.71
N THR A 182 0.16 8.23 2.51
CA THR A 182 0.73 8.55 3.81
C THR A 182 2.14 9.09 3.60
N GLU A 183 2.48 10.17 4.32
CA GLU A 183 3.78 10.85 4.24
C GLU A 183 4.93 9.85 4.48
N PRO A 184 5.78 9.56 3.47
CA PRO A 184 6.76 8.48 3.57
C PRO A 184 7.75 8.67 4.72
N SER A 185 8.19 9.91 4.92
CA SER A 185 9.08 10.28 6.02
C SER A 185 8.48 10.01 7.41
N ASP A 186 7.16 10.14 7.57
CA ASP A 186 6.48 9.86 8.84
C ASP A 186 6.29 8.36 9.06
N VAL A 187 5.92 7.60 8.02
CA VAL A 187 5.83 6.12 8.11
C VAL A 187 7.19 5.55 8.49
N LEU A 188 8.26 6.00 7.85
CA LEU A 188 9.61 5.49 8.10
C LEU A 188 10.06 5.76 9.54
N LYS A 189 9.80 6.96 10.09
CA LYS A 189 10.12 7.25 11.49
C LYS A 189 9.41 6.30 12.44
N VAL A 190 8.12 6.04 12.22
CA VAL A 190 7.35 5.08 13.05
C VAL A 190 7.98 3.69 13.02
N PHE A 191 8.43 3.24 11.85
CA PHE A 191 9.08 1.94 11.70
C PHE A 191 10.45 1.92 12.39
N LEU A 192 11.30 2.93 12.17
CA LEU A 192 12.63 3.02 12.77
C LEU A 192 12.59 3.19 14.29
N ASP A 193 11.59 3.91 14.83
CA ASP A 193 11.39 4.12 16.26
C ASP A 193 10.95 2.84 17.00
N SER A 194 10.44 1.84 16.27
CA SER A 194 10.11 0.53 16.85
C SER A 194 11.35 -0.27 17.27
N ASP A 195 12.52 0.10 16.74
CA ASP A 195 13.81 -0.59 16.90
C ASP A 195 13.76 -2.11 16.61
N ARG A 196 12.82 -2.53 15.76
CA ARG A 196 12.66 -3.91 15.32
C ARG A 196 13.56 -4.20 14.12
N ASN A 197 14.06 -5.44 14.02
CA ASN A 197 14.85 -5.87 12.85
C ASN A 197 14.01 -5.84 11.56
N GLU A 198 12.72 -6.12 11.65
CA GLU A 198 11.79 -6.12 10.52
C GLU A 198 11.60 -4.72 9.93
N ALA A 199 11.69 -3.66 10.73
CA ALA A 199 11.68 -2.29 10.21
C ALA A 199 12.89 -2.01 9.30
N TRP A 200 14.00 -2.72 9.50
CA TRP A 200 15.19 -2.59 8.67
C TRP A 200 15.05 -3.30 7.33
N SER A 201 14.17 -4.29 7.17
CA SER A 201 13.92 -4.89 5.86
C SER A 201 13.31 -3.86 4.89
N VAL A 202 12.50 -2.92 5.39
CA VAL A 202 12.00 -1.80 4.58
C VAL A 202 13.14 -0.93 4.09
N VAL A 203 14.07 -0.55 4.97
CA VAL A 203 15.26 0.23 4.59
C VAL A 203 16.12 -0.53 3.60
N TRP A 204 16.35 -1.82 3.84
CA TRP A 204 17.09 -2.70 2.94
C TRP A 204 16.51 -2.74 1.53
N GLU A 205 15.21 -3.04 1.40
CA GLU A 205 14.50 -3.08 0.12
C GLU A 205 14.55 -1.73 -0.62
N LEU A 206 14.47 -0.62 0.11
CA LEU A 206 14.56 0.73 -0.47
C LEU A 206 15.96 1.09 -1.00
N PHE A 207 17.00 0.44 -0.50
CA PHE A 207 18.40 0.68 -0.85
C PHE A 207 18.94 -0.29 -1.90
N GLN A 208 18.49 -1.55 -1.89
CA GLN A 208 18.86 -2.59 -2.86
C GLN A 208 18.51 -2.15 -4.29
N GLN A 209 19.50 -2.25 -5.19
CA GLN A 209 19.57 -1.60 -6.51
C GLN A 209 18.38 -1.87 -7.46
N GLY A 210 17.76 -0.80 -8.01
CA GLY A 210 17.11 -0.79 -9.33
C GLY A 210 15.68 -1.35 -9.46
N SER A 211 15.24 -2.17 -8.51
CA SER A 211 13.86 -2.65 -8.42
C SER A 211 12.96 -1.53 -7.92
N PHE A 212 11.79 -1.37 -8.54
CA PHE A 212 10.75 -0.59 -7.91
C PHE A 212 10.26 -1.39 -6.69
N PHE A 213 10.37 -0.84 -5.47
CA PHE A 213 9.76 -1.48 -4.29
C PHE A 213 8.22 -1.50 -4.39
N ILE A 214 7.68 -0.65 -5.28
CA ILE A 214 6.32 -0.73 -5.81
C ILE A 214 6.42 -1.32 -7.21
N GLU A 215 6.23 -2.64 -7.37
CA GLU A 215 6.43 -3.32 -8.65
C GLU A 215 5.73 -2.61 -9.82
N LYS A 216 6.40 -2.56 -10.98
CA LYS A 216 5.82 -1.94 -12.18
C LYS A 216 4.70 -2.85 -12.69
N GLU A 217 3.46 -2.47 -12.42
CA GLU A 217 2.33 -3.32 -12.73
C GLU A 217 2.03 -3.43 -14.23
N SER A 218 1.52 -4.60 -14.62
CA SER A 218 1.11 -4.85 -16.01
C SER A 218 -0.20 -4.12 -16.37
N TYR A 219 -1.04 -3.83 -15.37
CA TYR A 219 -2.33 -3.14 -15.51
C TYR A 219 -2.75 -2.46 -14.20
N TYR A 220 -3.74 -1.55 -14.27
CA TYR A 220 -4.38 -0.93 -13.10
C TYR A 220 -5.91 -1.07 -13.13
N ALA A 221 -6.57 -1.16 -11.97
CA ALA A 221 -8.03 -1.13 -11.85
C ALA A 221 -8.58 0.30 -11.93
N LEU A 222 -8.59 0.84 -13.15
CA LEU A 222 -9.03 2.22 -13.44
C LEU A 222 -10.28 2.19 -14.32
N ASP A 223 -11.11 3.22 -14.17
CA ASP A 223 -12.34 3.40 -14.97
C ASP A 223 -12.02 3.68 -16.45
N ASP A 224 -10.93 4.40 -16.72
CA ASP A 224 -10.47 4.74 -18.06
C ASP A 224 -9.03 4.24 -18.29
N LYS A 225 -8.83 3.53 -19.39
CA LYS A 225 -7.52 3.06 -19.83
C LYS A 225 -6.56 4.21 -20.12
N ALA A 226 -7.08 5.38 -20.51
CA ALA A 226 -6.26 6.57 -20.73
C ALA A 226 -5.49 7.02 -19.47
N ASP A 227 -5.95 6.61 -18.28
CA ASP A 227 -5.32 6.96 -17.00
C ASP A 227 -4.17 6.01 -16.60
N GLU A 228 -3.96 4.91 -17.32
CA GLU A 228 -2.92 3.92 -16.96
C GLU A 228 -1.51 4.50 -17.02
N GLU A 229 -1.16 5.25 -18.07
CA GLU A 229 0.17 5.83 -18.21
C GLU A 229 0.41 6.97 -17.21
N PRO A 230 -0.52 7.94 -17.03
CA PRO A 230 -0.43 8.91 -15.95
C PRO A 230 -0.27 8.28 -14.56
N MET A 231 -1.03 7.21 -14.26
CA MET A 231 -0.89 6.46 -13.01
C MET A 231 0.49 5.83 -12.87
N ARG A 232 1.00 5.20 -13.93
CA ARG A 232 2.33 4.60 -13.96
C ARG A 232 3.44 5.61 -13.71
N GLU A 233 3.36 6.78 -14.33
CA GLU A 233 4.29 7.88 -14.10
C GLU A 233 4.21 8.41 -12.66
N ALA A 234 2.99 8.55 -12.13
CA ALA A 234 2.78 8.98 -10.75
C ALA A 234 3.33 7.98 -9.72
N VAL A 235 3.12 6.68 -9.91
CA VAL A 235 3.69 5.63 -9.04
C VAL A 235 5.21 5.61 -9.12
N ALA A 236 5.79 5.71 -10.32
CA ALA A 236 7.24 5.79 -10.49
C ALA A 236 7.84 7.02 -9.79
N THR A 237 7.11 8.13 -9.80
CA THR A 237 7.47 9.37 -9.13
C THR A 237 7.36 9.25 -7.61
N LEU A 238 6.28 8.65 -7.10
CA LEU A 238 6.09 8.33 -5.69
C LEU A 238 7.22 7.44 -5.16
N HIS A 239 7.62 6.44 -5.94
CA HIS A 239 8.76 5.59 -5.66
C HIS A 239 10.06 6.40 -5.52
N ARG A 240 10.39 7.23 -6.52
CA ARG A 240 11.57 8.10 -6.49
C ARG A 240 11.57 9.02 -5.27
N ARG A 241 10.45 9.71 -5.02
CA ARG A 241 10.32 10.64 -3.90
C ARG A 241 10.47 9.95 -2.55
N THR A 242 9.79 8.82 -2.34
CA THR A 242 9.90 8.01 -1.11
C THR A 242 11.35 7.67 -0.83
N ARG A 243 12.08 7.24 -1.86
CA ARG A 243 13.50 6.91 -1.75
C ARG A 243 14.36 8.13 -1.38
N THR A 244 14.11 9.28 -1.99
CA THR A 244 14.80 10.54 -1.62
C THR A 244 14.58 10.89 -0.15
N GLU A 245 13.34 10.82 0.34
CA GLU A 245 13.02 11.12 1.74
C GLU A 245 13.67 10.14 2.71
N VAL A 246 13.71 8.86 2.34
CA VAL A 246 14.40 7.81 3.12
C VAL A 246 15.89 8.09 3.22
N PHE A 247 16.56 8.44 2.12
CA PHE A 247 17.99 8.79 2.13
C PHE A 247 18.30 10.04 2.98
N GLN A 248 17.34 10.96 3.14
CA GLN A 248 17.49 12.12 4.02
C GLN A 248 17.34 11.76 5.50
N LEU A 249 16.54 10.74 5.82
CA LEU A 249 16.32 10.28 7.20
C LEU A 249 17.38 9.27 7.67
N VAL A 250 17.78 8.36 6.79
CA VAL A 250 18.74 7.28 7.04
C VAL A 250 20.08 7.68 6.43
N ASP A 251 20.70 8.69 7.02
CA ASP A 251 21.99 9.19 6.58
C ASP A 251 23.16 8.31 7.07
N ARG A 252 24.36 8.59 6.57
CA ARG A 252 25.56 7.83 6.94
C ARG A 252 25.86 7.87 8.45
N PRO A 253 25.82 9.02 9.15
CA PRO A 253 25.93 9.06 10.61
C PRO A 253 24.92 8.16 11.34
N PHE A 254 23.66 8.13 10.90
CA PHE A 254 22.62 7.30 11.46
C PHE A 254 22.93 5.81 11.26
N LEU A 255 23.27 5.40 10.03
CA LEU A 255 23.65 4.03 9.70
C LEU A 255 24.85 3.57 10.53
N LEU A 256 25.90 4.38 10.63
CA LEU A 256 27.09 4.04 11.42
C LEU A 256 26.75 3.86 12.90
N LYS A 257 25.95 4.77 13.48
CA LYS A 257 25.52 4.66 14.88
C LYS A 257 24.74 3.37 15.14
N LYS A 258 23.83 3.02 14.23
CA LYS A 258 23.04 1.78 14.34
C LYS A 258 23.90 0.54 14.12
N TRP A 259 24.83 0.58 13.17
CA TRP A 259 25.78 -0.50 12.90
C TRP A 259 26.66 -0.79 14.11
N MET A 260 27.19 0.26 14.77
CA MET A 260 27.99 0.11 15.99
C MET A 260 27.20 -0.58 17.10
N ALA A 261 25.94 -0.18 17.32
CA ALA A 261 25.07 -0.83 18.31
C ALA A 261 24.77 -2.29 17.93
N ALA A 262 24.44 -2.55 16.67
CA ALA A 262 24.14 -3.89 16.17
C ALA A 262 25.37 -4.82 16.22
N SER A 263 26.57 -4.31 15.99
CA SER A 263 27.82 -5.10 16.04
C SER A 263 28.08 -5.73 17.41
N GLU A 264 27.49 -5.16 18.47
CA GLU A 264 27.60 -5.65 19.84
C GLU A 264 26.50 -6.68 20.20
N SER A 265 25.36 -6.67 19.51
CA SER A 265 24.16 -7.41 19.93
C SER A 265 23.49 -8.29 18.87
N ASN A 266 23.73 -8.06 17.58
CA ASN A 266 23.10 -8.73 16.45
C ASN A 266 23.98 -8.65 15.19
N SER A 267 24.80 -9.69 14.97
CA SER A 267 25.74 -9.73 13.84
C SER A 267 25.06 -9.71 12.47
N TYR A 268 23.87 -10.32 12.34
CA TYR A 268 23.14 -10.31 11.07
C TYR A 268 22.69 -8.90 10.69
N LEU A 269 22.12 -8.15 11.63
CA LEU A 269 21.75 -6.75 11.39
C LEU A 269 22.98 -5.87 11.13
N ALA A 270 24.11 -6.15 11.78
CA ALA A 270 25.36 -5.44 11.53
C ALA A 270 25.88 -5.68 10.09
N ASP A 271 25.77 -6.90 9.57
CA ASP A 271 26.13 -7.22 8.20
C ASP A 271 25.19 -6.48 7.21
N ASP A 272 23.88 -6.53 7.41
CA ASP A 272 22.89 -5.80 6.58
C ASP A 272 23.17 -4.28 6.59
N LEU A 273 23.45 -3.70 7.75
CA LEU A 273 23.74 -2.27 7.87
C LEU A 273 25.06 -1.86 7.18
N ALA A 274 26.06 -2.74 7.15
CA ALA A 274 27.31 -2.50 6.44
C ALA A 274 27.10 -2.47 4.93
N ASP A 275 26.29 -3.40 4.41
CA ASP A 275 25.91 -3.45 3.00
C ASP A 275 25.06 -2.23 2.60
N LEU A 276 24.19 -1.73 3.49
CA LEU A 276 23.42 -0.50 3.29
C LEU A 276 24.31 0.75 3.16
N GLU A 277 25.37 0.87 3.96
CA GLU A 277 26.32 1.99 3.84
C GLU A 277 26.97 2.02 2.46
N ALA A 278 27.32 0.85 1.91
CA ALA A 278 27.87 0.75 0.55
C ALA A 278 26.87 1.22 -0.51
N LEU A 279 25.58 0.86 -0.36
CA LEU A 279 24.50 1.27 -1.27
C LEU A 279 24.19 2.78 -1.20
N TYR A 280 24.25 3.38 -0.01
CA TYR A 280 24.04 4.82 0.17
C TYR A 280 24.94 5.66 -0.76
N ASN A 281 26.23 5.31 -0.82
CA ASN A 281 27.22 6.05 -1.61
C ASN A 281 27.00 5.96 -3.13
N VAL A 282 26.26 4.95 -3.59
CA VAL A 282 25.97 4.74 -5.02
C VAL A 282 24.69 5.47 -5.44
N TYR A 283 23.74 5.66 -4.53
CA TYR A 283 22.36 6.02 -4.87
C TYR A 283 21.80 7.27 -4.26
N HIS A 284 22.51 7.88 -3.32
CA HIS A 284 22.10 9.15 -2.77
C HIS A 284 22.15 10.23 -3.87
N ASN A 285 20.99 10.53 -4.44
CA ASN A 285 20.78 11.63 -5.38
C ASN A 285 19.82 12.63 -4.74
N SER A 286 20.28 13.85 -4.51
CA SER A 286 19.42 14.95 -4.11
C SER A 286 18.59 15.43 -5.30
N GLN A 287 17.27 15.54 -5.13
CA GLN A 287 16.41 16.16 -6.14
C GLN A 287 16.48 17.68 -6.08
N THR A 288 16.60 18.31 -7.23
CA THR A 288 16.46 19.76 -7.42
C THR A 288 15.04 20.23 -7.08
N ASP A 289 14.85 21.54 -6.88
CA ASP A 289 13.52 22.12 -6.69
C ASP A 289 12.61 21.91 -7.93
N GLU A 290 13.20 21.96 -9.13
CA GLU A 290 12.50 21.74 -10.40
C GLU A 290 12.01 20.30 -10.54
N GLU A 291 12.86 19.32 -10.24
CA GLU A 291 12.49 17.90 -10.22
C GLU A 291 11.39 17.64 -9.18
N ARG A 292 11.46 18.26 -7.99
CA ARG A 292 10.41 18.13 -6.97
C ARG A 292 9.07 18.71 -7.42
N ALA A 293 9.09 19.85 -8.10
CA ALA A 293 7.87 20.47 -8.64
C ALA A 293 7.25 19.63 -9.76
N GLU A 294 8.08 19.06 -10.63
CA GLU A 294 7.62 18.14 -11.68
C GLU A 294 7.06 16.84 -11.09
N ASP A 295 7.72 16.29 -10.08
CA ASP A 295 7.24 15.10 -9.35
C ASP A 295 5.85 15.34 -8.75
N GLU A 296 5.66 16.47 -8.08
CA GLU A 296 4.35 16.86 -7.56
C GLU A 296 3.30 16.98 -8.67
N ARG A 297 3.65 17.58 -9.81
CA ARG A 297 2.74 17.72 -10.95
C ARG A 297 2.32 16.36 -11.49
N LEU A 298 3.26 15.44 -11.72
CA LEU A 298 2.98 14.11 -12.25
C LEU A 298 2.08 13.31 -11.29
N MET A 299 2.37 13.34 -9.99
CA MET A 299 1.52 12.68 -8.99
C MET A 299 0.12 13.29 -8.92
N ARG A 300 -0.01 14.62 -9.01
CA ARG A 300 -1.34 15.27 -9.02
C ARG A 300 -2.20 14.83 -10.21
N ILE A 301 -1.58 14.67 -11.38
CA ILE A 301 -2.25 14.19 -12.59
C ILE A 301 -2.64 12.72 -12.43
N GLY A 302 -1.69 11.83 -12.15
CA GLY A 302 -1.96 10.39 -12.09
C GLY A 302 -2.90 9.99 -10.95
N PHE A 303 -2.82 10.66 -9.79
CA PHE A 303 -3.71 10.42 -8.65
C PHE A 303 -5.00 11.25 -8.68
N LYS A 304 -5.24 12.01 -9.75
CA LYS A 304 -6.46 12.82 -9.96
C LYS A 304 -6.78 13.74 -8.76
N LEU A 305 -5.75 14.41 -8.24
CA LEU A 305 -5.87 15.23 -7.03
C LEU A 305 -6.51 16.59 -7.30
N ASP A 306 -6.32 17.09 -8.51
CA ASP A 306 -6.84 18.38 -8.93
C ASP A 306 -8.21 18.20 -9.61
N PRO A 307 -9.16 19.10 -9.38
CA PRO A 307 -10.45 19.03 -10.04
C PRO A 307 -10.27 19.13 -11.56
N PRO A 308 -11.09 18.42 -12.36
CA PRO A 308 -11.07 18.60 -13.81
C PRO A 308 -11.28 20.09 -14.13
N PRO A 309 -10.60 20.63 -15.15
CA PRO A 309 -10.76 22.03 -15.52
C PRO A 309 -12.23 22.31 -15.76
N SER A 310 -12.78 23.31 -15.06
CA SER A 310 -14.19 23.69 -15.19
C SER A 310 -14.46 24.11 -16.63
N SER A 311 -15.20 23.27 -17.35
CA SER A 311 -15.70 23.51 -18.72
C SER A 311 -16.74 24.61 -18.76
#